data_AF-A0A7S3W9P1-F1
#
_entry.id   AF-A0A7S3W9P1-F1
#
_cell.length_a   1.000
_cell.length_b   1.000
_cell.length_c   1.000
_cell.angle_alpha   90.00
_cell.angle_beta   90.00
_cell.angle_gamma   90.00
#
_symmetry.space_group_name_H-M   'P 1'
#
loop_
_entity.id
_entity.type
_entity.pdbx_description
1 polymer ?
#
loop_
_entity_poly.entity_id
_entity_poly.type
_entity_poly.pdbx_seq_one_letter_code
_entity_poly.pdbx_strand_id
1 'polypeptide(L)'
;VSDRGNPPHERIAEVVRKRNIRQFFVLGGDGTHKGAMAAFQAMTQIGHECAVVGVPKTIDNDIQLLDRSFGFDTACTEAKKAIDSAYVEATTNANCIGLVKL
;
A
#
# COMPACT_ATOMS: atom_id res chain seq x y z
N VAL A 1 -9.51 -1.21 8.88
CA VAL A 1 -8.14 -1.37 9.44
C VAL A 1 -7.35 -2.22 8.46
N SER A 2 -6.16 -1.78 8.06
CA SER A 2 -5.21 -2.57 7.25
C SER A 2 -4.28 -3.34 8.17
N ASP A 3 -3.81 -4.51 7.75
CA ASP A 3 -2.88 -5.34 8.52
C ASP A 3 -1.69 -5.77 7.64
N ARG A 4 -0.55 -6.08 8.28
CA ARG A 4 0.60 -6.69 7.63
C ARG A 4 0.59 -8.18 7.96
N GLY A 5 0.13 -8.99 7.01
CA GLY A 5 0.07 -10.44 7.20
C GLY A 5 0.02 -11.18 5.86
N ASN A 6 0.27 -12.48 5.93
CA ASN A 6 0.17 -13.38 4.78
C ASN A 6 -0.77 -14.56 5.13
N PRO A 7 -2.09 -14.32 5.19
CA PRO A 7 -3.03 -15.38 5.51
C PRO A 7 -3.02 -16.46 4.42
N PRO A 8 -3.36 -17.73 4.76
CA PRO A 8 -3.43 -18.81 3.78
C PRO A 8 -4.34 -18.45 2.59
N HIS A 9 -3.82 -18.56 1.38
CA HIS A 9 -4.50 -18.10 0.17
C HIS A 9 -5.71 -18.99 -0.18
N GLU A 10 -5.65 -20.27 0.18
CA GLU A 10 -6.76 -21.22 0.08
C GLU A 10 -7.94 -20.75 0.93
N ARG A 11 -7.64 -20.25 2.13
CA ARG A 11 -8.68 -19.71 3.03
C ARG A 11 -9.32 -18.45 2.45
N ILE A 12 -8.55 -17.60 1.78
CA ILE A 12 -9.08 -16.44 1.06
C ILE A 12 -10.04 -16.91 -0.05
N ALA A 13 -9.62 -17.87 -0.88
CA ALA A 13 -10.42 -18.41 -1.97
C ALA A 13 -11.73 -19.03 -1.48
N GLU A 14 -11.70 -19.80 -0.39
CA GLU A 14 -12.89 -20.36 0.25
C GLU A 14 -13.88 -19.28 0.69
N VAL A 15 -13.39 -18.22 1.33
CA VAL A 15 -14.25 -17.11 1.81
C VAL A 15 -14.84 -16.34 0.64
N VAL A 16 -14.04 -16.05 -0.39
CA VAL A 16 -14.48 -15.38 -1.61
C VAL A 16 -15.56 -16.20 -2.31
N ARG A 17 -15.38 -17.51 -2.45
CA ARG A 17 -16.40 -18.42 -3.00
C ARG A 17 -17.65 -18.48 -2.13
N LYS A 18 -17.49 -18.66 -0.81
CA LYS A 18 -18.62 -18.72 0.14
C LYS A 18 -19.47 -17.46 0.11
N ARG A 19 -18.86 -16.30 -0.15
CA ARG A 19 -19.53 -15.00 -0.27
C ARG A 19 -19.98 -14.68 -1.70
N ASN A 20 -19.74 -15.57 -2.67
CA ASN A 20 -20.01 -15.39 -4.10
C ASN A 20 -19.44 -14.06 -4.64
N ILE A 21 -18.23 -13.70 -4.22
CA ILE A 21 -17.54 -12.49 -4.68
C ILE A 21 -16.96 -12.77 -6.06
N ARG A 22 -17.37 -11.99 -7.05
CA ARG A 22 -16.92 -12.13 -8.45
C ARG A 22 -15.86 -11.09 -8.87
N GLN A 23 -15.65 -10.07 -8.04
CA GLN A 23 -14.66 -9.02 -8.24
C GLN A 23 -13.94 -8.75 -6.93
N PHE A 24 -12.62 -8.84 -6.94
CA PHE A 24 -11.78 -8.69 -5.76
C PHE A 24 -10.69 -7.65 -6.03
N PHE A 25 -10.92 -6.44 -5.53
CA PHE A 25 -9.98 -5.33 -5.62
C PHE A 25 -9.00 -5.39 -4.44
N VAL A 26 -7.70 -5.43 -4.75
CA VAL A 26 -6.65 -5.57 -3.75
C VAL A 26 -5.76 -4.32 -3.77
N LEU A 27 -5.80 -3.55 -2.69
CA LEU A 27 -5.02 -2.31 -2.55
C LEU A 27 -3.75 -2.58 -1.75
N GLY A 28 -2.58 -2.32 -2.31
CA GLY A 28 -1.33 -2.48 -1.58
C GLY A 28 -0.07 -2.33 -2.42
N GLY A 29 1.07 -2.63 -1.81
CA GLY A 29 2.36 -2.69 -2.49
C GLY A 29 2.67 -4.10 -3.01
N ASP A 30 3.93 -4.33 -3.35
CA ASP A 30 4.39 -5.58 -3.97
C ASP A 30 4.00 -6.85 -3.22
N GLY A 31 4.19 -6.87 -1.89
CA GLY A 31 3.83 -8.02 -1.07
C GLY A 31 2.34 -8.35 -1.14
N THR A 32 1.50 -7.32 -1.13
CA THR A 32 0.05 -7.45 -1.26
C THR A 32 -0.34 -7.97 -2.64
N HIS A 33 0.28 -7.48 -3.71
CA HIS A 33 0.01 -7.94 -5.07
C HIS A 33 0.51 -9.37 -5.34
N LYS A 34 1.63 -9.78 -4.72
CA LYS A 34 2.05 -11.20 -4.71
C LYS A 34 0.99 -12.09 -4.06
N GLY A 35 0.44 -11.67 -2.92
CA GLY A 35 -0.68 -12.36 -2.27
C GLY A 35 -1.95 -12.37 -3.12
N ALA A 36 -2.24 -11.30 -3.86
CA ALA A 36 -3.38 -11.24 -4.78
C ALA A 36 -3.25 -12.28 -5.91
N MET A 37 -2.05 -12.44 -6.48
CA MET A 37 -1.77 -13.46 -7.48
C MET A 37 -1.96 -14.87 -6.93
N ALA A 38 -1.44 -15.15 -5.72
CA ALA A 38 -1.61 -16.46 -5.09
C ALA A 38 -3.08 -16.75 -4.73
N ALA A 39 -3.83 -15.74 -4.27
CA ALA A 39 -5.26 -15.87 -4.01
C ALA A 39 -6.05 -16.13 -5.31
N PHE A 40 -5.70 -15.46 -6.41
CA PHE A 40 -6.28 -15.73 -7.73
C PHE A 40 -6.06 -17.18 -8.15
N GLN A 41 -4.82 -17.69 -8.03
CA GLN A 41 -4.49 -19.08 -8.34
C GLN A 41 -5.33 -20.06 -7.49
N ALA A 42 -5.47 -19.80 -6.19
CA ALA A 42 -6.29 -20.62 -5.31
C ALA A 42 -7.79 -20.60 -5.69
N MET A 43 -8.32 -19.45 -6.12
CA MET A 43 -9.70 -19.34 -6.63
C MET A 43 -9.90 -20.14 -7.93
N THR A 44 -8.92 -20.08 -8.84
CA THR A 44 -8.93 -20.87 -10.09
C THR A 44 -8.94 -22.37 -9.79
N GLN A 45 -8.14 -22.84 -8.84
CA GLN A 45 -8.06 -24.25 -8.46
C GLN A 45 -9.40 -24.80 -7.93
N ILE A 46 -10.20 -23.98 -7.25
CA ILE A 46 -11.51 -24.38 -6.72
C ILE A 46 -12.68 -24.08 -7.69
N GLY A 47 -12.38 -23.72 -8.94
CA GLY A 47 -13.37 -23.45 -9.98
C GLY A 47 -14.23 -22.21 -9.73
N HIS A 48 -13.76 -21.25 -8.92
CA HIS A 48 -14.50 -20.02 -8.63
C HIS A 48 -14.00 -18.89 -9.51
N GLU A 49 -14.80 -18.47 -10.50
CA GLU A 49 -14.42 -17.36 -11.36
C GLU A 49 -14.59 -16.04 -10.61
N CYS A 50 -13.47 -15.35 -10.40
CA CYS A 50 -13.41 -14.05 -9.76
C CYS A 50 -12.34 -13.21 -10.45
N ALA A 51 -12.69 -11.99 -10.84
CA ALA A 51 -11.72 -11.02 -11.34
C ALA A 51 -10.94 -10.44 -10.17
N VAL A 52 -9.61 -10.60 -10.17
CA VAL A 52 -8.72 -10.02 -9.15
C VAL A 52 -8.01 -8.81 -9.76
N VAL A 53 -8.24 -7.64 -9.18
CA VAL A 53 -7.72 -6.36 -9.69
C VAL A 53 -6.81 -5.73 -8.65
N GLY A 54 -5.53 -5.56 -8.99
CA GLY A 54 -4.56 -4.85 -8.16
C GLY A 54 -4.72 -3.34 -8.27
N VAL A 55 -4.74 -2.65 -7.14
CA VAL A 55 -4.75 -1.19 -7.05
C VAL A 55 -3.47 -0.76 -6.34
N PRO A 56 -2.43 -0.38 -7.09
CA PRO A 56 -1.09 -0.12 -6.56
C PRO A 56 -1.08 1.03 -5.57
N LYS A 57 -0.63 0.75 -4.33
CA LYS A 57 -0.53 1.71 -3.23
C LYS A 57 0.85 1.70 -2.58
N THR A 58 1.61 2.73 -2.85
CA THR A 58 2.85 3.07 -2.15
C THR A 58 2.87 4.56 -1.79
N ILE A 59 3.41 4.90 -0.63
CA ILE A 59 3.64 6.30 -0.25
C ILE A 59 4.93 6.84 -0.87
N ASP A 60 5.84 5.94 -1.26
CA ASP A 60 7.18 6.25 -1.72
C ASP A 60 7.25 6.51 -3.24
N ASN A 61 6.13 6.30 -3.95
CA ASN A 61 6.02 6.39 -5.42
C ASN A 61 7.07 5.54 -6.16
N ASP A 62 7.31 4.33 -5.67
CA ASP A 62 8.37 3.42 -6.11
C ASP A 62 7.90 2.26 -6.99
N ILE A 63 6.65 2.30 -7.46
CA ILE A 63 6.11 1.27 -8.35
C ILE A 63 6.57 1.54 -9.79
N GLN A 64 7.36 0.62 -10.32
CA GLN A 64 7.80 0.67 -11.72
C GLN A 64 6.58 0.73 -12.65
N LEU A 65 6.69 1.51 -13.74
CA LEU A 65 5.65 1.78 -14.73
C LEU A 65 4.57 2.80 -14.33
N LEU A 66 4.57 3.30 -13.09
CA LEU A 66 3.67 4.37 -12.66
C LEU A 66 4.46 5.66 -12.44
N ASP A 67 4.00 6.75 -13.04
CA ASP A 67 4.56 8.08 -12.77
C ASP A 67 4.19 8.56 -11.36
N ARG A 68 3.01 8.15 -10.87
CA ARG A 68 2.45 8.60 -9.60
C ARG A 68 1.54 7.56 -8.94
N SER A 69 1.81 7.24 -7.68
CA SER A 69 0.91 6.53 -6.77
C SER A 69 0.06 7.50 -5.95
N PHE A 70 -1.12 7.04 -5.54
CA PHE A 70 -1.95 7.82 -4.63
C PHE A 70 -1.33 7.83 -3.22
N GLY A 71 -1.46 8.98 -2.55
CA GLY A 71 -0.87 9.22 -1.23
C GLY A 71 0.49 9.91 -1.25
N PHE A 72 1.23 9.86 -2.37
CA PHE A 72 2.53 10.52 -2.50
C PHE A 72 2.44 12.05 -2.32
N ASP A 73 1.50 12.73 -3.00
CA ASP A 73 1.36 14.19 -2.87
C ASP A 73 1.02 14.64 -1.45
N THR A 74 0.11 13.90 -0.80
CA THR A 74 -0.24 14.15 0.59
C THR A 74 0.99 13.96 1.48
N ALA A 75 1.78 12.91 1.24
CA ALA A 75 3.03 12.67 1.97
C ALA A 75 4.03 13.81 1.79
N CYS A 76 4.25 14.29 0.55
CA CYS A 76 5.11 15.45 0.29
C CYS A 76 4.61 16.72 0.98
N THR A 77 3.29 16.93 1.00
CA THR A 77 2.67 18.09 1.65
C THR A 77 2.90 18.06 3.17
N GLU A 78 2.74 16.91 3.81
CA GLU A 78 2.99 16.77 5.25
C GLU A 78 4.50 16.79 5.58
N ALA A 79 5.34 16.18 4.73
CA ALA A 79 6.79 16.24 4.84
C ALA A 79 7.29 17.69 4.81
N LYS A 80 6.75 18.52 3.92
CA LYS A 80 7.07 19.95 3.86
C LYS A 80 6.77 20.63 5.20
N LYS A 81 5.59 20.41 5.80
CA LYS A 81 5.25 21.00 7.10
C LYS A 81 6.24 20.59 8.22
N ALA A 82 6.66 19.33 8.22
CA ALA A 82 7.65 18.83 9.18
C ALA A 82 9.02 19.51 8.97
N ILE A 83 9.46 19.66 7.71
CA ILE A 83 10.70 20.36 7.36
C ILE A 83 10.62 21.84 7.74
N ASP A 84 9.52 22.52 7.42
CA ASP A 84 9.31 23.94 7.75
C ASP A 84 9.39 24.16 9.27
N SER A 85 8.84 23.23 10.06
CA SER A 85 8.92 23.29 11.52
C SER A 85 10.36 23.12 12.02
N ALA A 86 11.08 22.13 11.49
CA ALA A 86 12.48 21.91 11.86
C ALA A 86 13.40 23.07 11.43
N TYR A 87 13.08 23.74 10.32
CA TYR A 87 13.79 24.93 9.84
C TYR A 87 13.64 26.11 10.81
N VAL A 88 12.41 26.36 11.29
CA VAL A 88 12.16 27.43 12.28
C VAL A 88 12.95 27.18 13.56
N GLU A 89 12.95 25.95 14.08
CA GLU A 89 13.72 25.59 15.27
C GLU A 89 15.23 25.76 15.06
N ALA A 90 15.76 25.27 13.94
CA ALA A 90 17.19 25.33 13.64
C ALA A 90 17.71 26.77 13.45
N THR A 91 16.88 27.68 12.94
CA THR A 91 17.28 29.07 12.66
C THR A 91 17.13 30.01 13.85
N THR A 92 16.38 29.61 14.87
CA THR A 92 16.13 30.44 16.06
C THR A 92 17.31 30.44 17.04
N ASN A 93 18.18 29.43 16.99
CA ASN A 93 19.32 29.28 17.89
C ASN A 93 20.65 29.10 17.14
N ALA A 94 21.70 29.80 17.59
CA ALA A 94 23.04 29.65 17.04
C ALA A 94 23.53 28.19 17.19
N ASN A 95 24.09 27.63 16.12
CA ASN A 95 24.62 26.26 16.05
C ASN A 95 23.58 25.15 16.28
N CYS A 96 22.29 25.40 16.03
CA CYS A 96 21.24 24.39 16.13
C CYS A 96 21.11 23.55 14.84
N ILE A 97 20.74 22.27 14.98
CA ILE A 97 20.52 21.33 13.86
C ILE A 97 19.12 20.74 13.97
N GLY A 98 18.30 20.92 12.93
CA GLY A 98 17.00 20.26 12.80
C GLY A 98 17.13 18.92 12.07
N LEU A 99 16.67 17.83 12.68
CA LEU A 99 16.66 16.49 12.09
C LEU A 99 15.22 16.00 11.92
N VAL A 100 14.84 15.65 10.69
CA VAL A 100 13.50 15.14 10.35
C VAL A 100 13.65 13.82 9.63
N LYS A 101 12.94 12.79 10.09
CA LYS A 101 12.76 11.53 9.37
C LYS A 101 11.49 11.63 8.54
N LEU A 102 11.62 11.35 7.24
CA LEU A 102 10.51 11.26 6.29
C LEU A 102 10.16 9.78 6.04
#